data_AF-A0AA50Z2L2-F1
#
_entry.id   AF-A0AA50Z2L2-F1
#
_cell.length_a   1.000
_cell.length_b   1.000
_cell.length_c   1.000
_cell.angle_alpha   90.00
_cell.angle_beta   90.00
_cell.angle_gamma   90.00
#
_symmetry.space_group_name_H-M   'P 1'
#
loop_
_entity.id
_entity.type
_entity.pdbx_description
1 polymer ?
#
loop_
_entity_poly.entity_id
_entity_poly.type
_entity_poly.pdbx_seq_one_letter_code
_entity_poly.pdbx_strand_id
1 'polypeptide(L)' 'MGKDYYKILGIAKGASDDEIKKAYRKLALKYHPDKNKAPGAEERFKEVAEAYEVLSDKKKREIFDAHGEEGLKGGLG' A
#
# COMPACT_ATOMS: atom_id res chain seq x y z
N MET A 1 4.93 -15.47 3.97
CA MET A 1 3.79 -14.86 3.24
C MET A 1 4.03 -13.36 3.23
N GLY A 2 4.56 -12.82 2.12
CA GLY A 2 4.81 -11.37 2.02
C GLY A 2 3.50 -10.57 1.97
N LYS A 3 3.55 -9.29 2.33
CA LYS A 3 2.35 -8.43 2.22
C LYS A 3 1.97 -8.26 0.76
N ASP A 4 0.71 -8.55 0.44
CA ASP A 4 0.12 -8.24 -0.86
C ASP A 4 -0.39 -6.79 -0.86
N TYR A 5 0.45 -5.83 -1.26
CA TYR A 5 0.06 -4.41 -1.29
C TYR A 5 -1.17 -4.14 -2.18
N TYR A 6 -1.33 -4.92 -3.27
CA TYR A 6 -2.53 -4.87 -4.11
C TYR A 6 -3.79 -5.28 -3.33
N LYS A 7 -3.73 -6.34 -2.52
CA LYS A 7 -4.85 -6.75 -1.66
C LYS A 7 -5.11 -5.76 -0.53
N ILE A 8 -4.08 -5.15 0.04
CA ILE A 8 -4.21 -4.12 1.08
C ILE A 8 -5.00 -2.92 0.54
N LEU A 9 -4.68 -2.47 -0.68
CA LEU A 9 -5.44 -1.42 -1.37
C LEU A 9 -6.77 -1.92 -1.95
N GLY A 10 -7.01 -3.23 -2.00
CA GLY A 10 -8.21 -3.82 -2.56
C GLY A 10 -8.31 -3.67 -4.09
N ILE A 11 -7.16 -3.67 -4.77
CA ILE A 11 -7.04 -3.52 -6.23
C ILE A 11 -6.36 -4.75 -6.84
N ALA A 12 -6.50 -4.92 -8.16
CA ALA A 12 -5.84 -6.00 -8.88
C ALA A 12 -4.37 -5.69 -9.17
N LYS A 13 -3.55 -6.75 -9.32
CA LYS A 13 -2.19 -6.63 -9.85
C LYS A 13 -2.30 -6.13 -11.30
N GLY A 14 -1.61 -5.03 -11.62
CA GLY A 14 -1.76 -4.32 -12.91
C GLY A 14 -2.71 -3.12 -12.88
N ALA A 15 -3.28 -2.77 -11.72
CA ALA A 15 -4.07 -1.54 -11.57
C ALA A 15 -3.27 -0.29 -11.95
N SER A 16 -3.94 0.63 -12.64
CA SER A 16 -3.35 1.90 -13.11
C SER A 16 -3.02 2.84 -11.95
N ASP A 17 -2.10 3.79 -12.15
CA ASP A 17 -1.70 4.76 -11.11
C ASP A 17 -2.91 5.52 -10.51
N ASP A 18 -3.92 5.81 -11.33
CA ASP A 18 -5.16 6.44 -10.88
C ASP A 18 -5.96 5.54 -9.92
N GLU A 19 -6.06 4.24 -10.22
CA GLU A 19 -6.77 3.27 -9.37
C GLU A 19 -6.08 3.12 -8.01
N ILE A 20 -4.75 3.05 -7.98
CA ILE A 20 -3.96 2.99 -6.75
C ILE A 20 -4.23 4.24 -5.90
N LYS A 21 -4.17 5.42 -6.52
CA LYS A 21 -4.38 6.70 -5.83
C LYS A 21 -5.81 6.82 -5.31
N LYS A 22 -6.79 6.37 -6.08
CA LYS A 22 -8.21 6.38 -5.70
C LYS A 22 -8.47 5.42 -4.54
N ALA A 23 -7.91 4.21 -4.60
CA ALA A 23 -8.00 3.22 -3.54
C ALA A 23 -7.36 3.73 -2.24
N TYR A 24 -6.13 4.25 -2.32
CA TYR A 24 -5.44 4.86 -1.20
C TYR A 24 -6.26 5.97 -0.55
N ARG A 25 -6.76 6.94 -1.33
CA ARG A 25 -7.59 8.04 -0.79
C ARG A 25 -8.82 7.53 -0.05
N LYS A 26 -9.51 6.52 -0.60
CA LYS A 26 -10.71 5.92 0.01
C LYS A 26 -10.37 5.25 1.34
N LEU A 27 -9.30 4.47 1.39
CA LEU A 27 -8.89 3.73 2.59
C LEU A 27 -8.25 4.64 3.64
N ALA A 28 -7.45 5.61 3.22
CA ALA A 28 -6.85 6.62 4.10
C ALA A 28 -7.93 7.42 4.82
N LEU A 29 -9.02 7.81 4.15
CA LEU A 29 -10.16 8.47 4.80
C LEU A 29 -10.94 7.53 5.73
N LYS A 30 -11.05 6.24 5.38
CA LYS A 30 -11.76 5.23 6.17
C LYS A 30 -11.03 4.88 7.47
N TYR A 31 -9.70 4.85 7.44
CA TYR A 31 -8.84 4.49 8.57
C TYR A 31 -8.12 5.69 9.17
N HIS A 32 -8.46 6.92 8.77
CA HIS A 32 -7.81 8.12 9.27
C HIS A 32 -7.95 8.21 10.81
N PRO A 33 -6.87 8.44 11.56
CA PRO A 33 -6.91 8.42 13.04
C PRO A 33 -7.84 9.49 13.63
N ASP A 34 -8.02 10.61 12.91
CA ASP A 34 -8.96 11.66 13.29
C ASP A 34 -10.43 11.22 13.19
N LYS A 35 -10.78 10.40 12.19
CA LYS A 35 -12.17 9.98 11.91
C LYS A 35 -12.50 8.59 12.44
N ASN A 36 -11.49 7.75 12.64
CA ASN A 36 -11.64 6.35 13.03
C ASN A 36 -10.68 6.02 14.17
N LYS A 37 -11.24 5.90 15.38
CA LYS A 37 -10.52 5.53 16.61
C LYS A 37 -10.66 4.06 16.97
N ALA A 38 -11.10 3.22 16.04
CA ALA A 38 -11.22 1.79 16.29
C ALA A 38 -9.84 1.18 16.54
N PRO A 39 -9.73 0.19 17.45
CA PRO A 39 -8.49 -0.56 17.63
C PRO A 39 -8.10 -1.23 16.31
N GLY A 40 -6.87 -1.00 15.85
CA GLY A 40 -6.36 -1.49 14.56
C GLY A 40 -6.58 -0.56 13.36
N ALA A 41 -7.29 0.56 13.50
CA ALA A 41 -7.43 1.54 12.40
C ALA A 41 -6.08 2.16 12.03
N GLU A 42 -5.24 2.48 13.02
CA GLU A 42 -3.89 3.01 12.79
C GLU A 42 -2.99 2.00 12.05
N GLU A 43 -3.05 0.72 12.43
CA GLU A 43 -2.28 -0.34 11.77
C GLU A 43 -2.70 -0.48 10.30
N ARG A 44 -4.01 -0.52 10.04
CA ARG A 44 -4.56 -0.52 8.68
C ARG A 44 -4.16 0.72 7.89
N PHE A 45 -4.13 1.88 8.52
CA PHE A 45 -3.69 3.12 7.89
C PHE A 45 -2.21 3.05 7.48
N LYS A 46 -1.35 2.55 8.37
CA LYS A 46 0.08 2.31 8.08
C LYS A 46 0.28 1.34 6.93
N GLU A 47 -0.44 0.21 6.91
CA GLU A 47 -0.39 -0.75 5.80
C GLU A 47 -0.82 -0.13 4.48
N VAL A 48 -1.90 0.66 4.48
CA VAL A 48 -2.41 1.34 3.29
C VAL A 48 -1.42 2.41 2.77
N ALA A 49 -0.77 3.14 3.68
CA ALA A 49 0.26 4.11 3.33
C ALA A 49 1.50 3.45 2.72
N GLU A 50 1.99 2.37 3.34
CA GLU A 50 3.12 1.57 2.83
C GLU A 50 2.82 0.99 1.44
N ALA A 51 1.62 0.42 1.26
CA ALA A 51 1.18 -0.11 -0.03
C ALA A 51 1.13 0.98 -1.11
N TYR A 52 0.64 2.17 -0.77
CA TYR A 52 0.61 3.29 -1.71
C TYR A 52 2.01 3.80 -2.05
N GLU A 53 2.90 3.93 -1.06
CA GLU A 53 4.28 4.41 -1.29
C GLU A 53 5.04 3.51 -2.27
N VAL A 54 4.86 2.20 -2.15
CA VAL A 54 5.49 1.22 -3.03
C VAL A 54 4.82 1.21 -4.41
N LEU A 55 3.49 1.14 -4.47
CA LEU A 55 2.78 0.95 -5.73
C LEU A 55 2.67 2.23 -6.57
N SER A 56 2.74 3.41 -5.95
CA SER A 56 2.72 4.70 -6.65
C SER A 56 4.06 5.09 -7.28
N ASP A 57 5.16 4.53 -6.78
CA ASP A 57 6.48 4.70 -7.37
C ASP A 57 6.74 3.55 -8.34
N LYS A 58 6.88 3.86 -9.64
CA LYS A 58 7.10 2.85 -10.67
C LYS A 58 8.32 1.97 -10.39
N LYS A 59 9.43 2.54 -9.90
CA LYS A 59 10.65 1.80 -9.60
C LYS A 59 10.46 0.87 -8.41
N LYS A 60 9.84 1.35 -7.33
CA LYS A 60 9.52 0.50 -6.15
C LYS A 60 8.52 -0.59 -6.52
N ARG A 61 7.51 -0.27 -7.32
CA ARG A 61 6.52 -1.21 -7.85
C ARG A 61 7.20 -2.30 -8.68
N GLU A 62 8.10 -1.95 -9.60
CA GLU A 62 8.84 -2.95 -10.38
C GLU A 62 9.67 -3.89 -9.51
N ILE A 63 10.36 -3.35 -8.49
CA ILE A 63 11.12 -4.16 -7.52
C ILE A 63 10.17 -5.08 -6.74
N PHE A 64 9.03 -4.55 -6.29
CA PHE A 64 8.01 -5.33 -5.58
C PHE A 64 7.38 -6.41 -6.46
N ASP A 65 7.13 -6.11 -7.73
CA ASP A 65 6.58 -7.07 -8.69
C ASP A 65 7.56 -8.20 -9.02
N ALA A 66 8.87 -7.91 -9.02
CA ALA A 66 9.94 -8.86 -9.31
C ALA A 66 10.40 -9.68 -8.09
N HIS A 67 10.47 -9.06 -6.91
CA HIS A 67 11.11 -9.63 -5.71
C HIS A 67 10.21 -9.62 -4.47
N GLY A 68 8.99 -9.11 -4.56
CA GLY A 68 8.09 -8.95 -3.42
C GLY A 68 8.61 -7.91 -2.41
N GLU A 69 8.07 -7.98 -1.19
CA GLU A 69 8.46 -7.09 -0.09
C GLU A 69 9.96 -7.21 0.28
N GLU A 70 10.55 -8.39 0.08
CA GLU A 70 11.96 -8.67 0.40
C GLU A 70 12.91 -7.83 -0.47
N GLY A 71 12.55 -7.57 -1.73
CA GLY A 71 13.33 -6.71 -2.63
C GLY A 71 13.35 -5.24 -2.22
N LEU A 72 12.32 -4.77 -1.52
CA LEU A 72 12.25 -3.38 -1.03
C LEU A 72 13.10 -3.17 0.23
N LYS A 73 13.16 -4.17 1.13
CA LYS A 73 13.99 -4.10 2.34
C LYS A 73 15.49 -4.07 2.04
N GLY A 74 15.93 -4.67 0.94
CA GLY A 74 17.34 -4.67 0.53
C GLY A 74 17.83 -3.38 -0.14
N GLY A 75 16.93 -2.51 -0.59
CA GLY A 75 17.27 -1.27 -1.31
C GLY A 75 17.11 0.04 -0.53
N LEU A 76 16.63 -0.03 0.72
CA LEU A 76 16.45 1.11 1.63
C LEU A 76 17.61 1.26 2.64
N GLY A 77 18.75 0.60 2.39
CA GLY A 77 19.99 0.72 3.17
C GLY A 77 20.90 1.84 2.67
#